data_AF-A0A7X7VF66-F1
#
_entry.id   AF-A0A7X7VF66-F1
#
_cell.length_a   1.000
_cell.length_b   1.000
_cell.length_c   1.000
_cell.angle_alpha   90.00
_cell.angle_beta   90.00
_cell.angle_gamma   90.00
#
_symmetry.space_group_name_H-M   'P 1'
#
loop_
_entity.id
_entity.type
_entity.pdbx_description
1 polymer ?
#
loop_
_entity_poly.entity_id
_entity_poly.type
_entity_poly.pdbx_seq_one_letter_code
_entity_poly.pdbx_strand_id
1 'polypeptide(L)'
;AAAVTGAEEAVAEPPAADKPAEAAPPEAAPAMTDKDVQARALELTKAVEDKQERVDLLTLKMNSLYQEFYSLDNLKSREMLQAQISDTYDKLLQAESDARKAEKELEDFLAQVKKGQAPAIWIK
;
A
#
# COMPACT_ATOMS: atom_id res chain seq x y z
N ALA A 1 -19.27 -22.61 55.18
CA ALA A 1 -19.24 -21.48 54.23
C ALA A 1 -20.36 -21.68 53.22
N ALA A 2 -21.00 -20.59 52.79
CA ALA A 2 -22.37 -20.55 52.28
C ALA A 2 -22.66 -21.39 51.03
N ALA A 3 -23.88 -21.94 51.02
CA ALA A 3 -24.59 -22.56 49.91
C ALA A 3 -25.46 -21.52 49.16
N VAL A 4 -26.01 -21.91 47.99
CA VAL A 4 -27.31 -21.53 47.36
C VAL A 4 -27.14 -21.37 45.83
N THR A 5 -27.43 -22.44 45.04
CA THR A 5 -28.62 -22.66 44.14
C THR A 5 -28.60 -21.77 42.88
N GLY A 6 -29.07 -22.15 41.70
CA GLY A 6 -29.95 -23.19 41.15
C GLY A 6 -30.24 -22.72 39.71
N ALA A 7 -30.15 -23.60 38.70
CA ALA A 7 -31.28 -24.31 38.09
C ALA A 7 -32.31 -23.42 37.35
N GLU A 8 -32.52 -23.80 36.08
CA GLU A 8 -33.77 -23.76 35.30
C GLU A 8 -34.30 -22.44 34.68
N GLU A 9 -34.03 -22.34 33.37
CA GLU A 9 -35.02 -22.38 32.28
C GLU A 9 -36.46 -21.89 32.56
N ALA A 10 -36.91 -20.87 31.83
CA ALA A 10 -38.32 -20.60 31.59
C ALA A 10 -38.54 -20.00 30.18
N VAL A 11 -39.25 -20.78 29.36
CA VAL A 11 -39.75 -20.51 28.01
C VAL A 11 -40.93 -19.54 28.03
N ALA A 12 -41.01 -18.58 27.08
CA ALA A 12 -42.24 -18.13 26.41
C ALA A 12 -41.94 -17.04 25.34
N GLU A 13 -42.44 -17.27 24.12
CA GLU A 13 -42.40 -16.38 22.93
C GLU A 13 -43.81 -15.73 22.71
N PRO A 14 -44.07 -14.94 21.65
CA PRO A 14 -44.05 -13.47 21.42
C PRO A 14 -45.50 -12.85 21.41
N PRO A 15 -45.92 -11.74 20.72
CA PRO A 15 -45.24 -10.73 19.88
C PRO A 15 -45.68 -9.26 20.11
N ALA A 16 -44.89 -8.29 19.63
CA ALA A 16 -45.41 -6.97 19.23
C ALA A 16 -44.48 -6.32 18.20
N ALA A 17 -45.01 -6.11 17.00
CA ALA A 17 -44.39 -5.35 15.93
C ALA A 17 -44.22 -3.88 16.31
N ASP A 18 -43.09 -3.26 15.94
CA ASP A 18 -43.13 -1.98 15.22
C ASP A 18 -41.75 -1.62 14.63
N LYS A 19 -41.77 -1.37 13.32
CA LYS A 19 -40.85 -0.57 12.48
C LYS A 19 -39.47 -1.14 12.08
N PRO A 20 -39.20 -1.21 10.76
CA PRO A 20 -37.84 -1.35 10.25
C PRO A 20 -37.02 -0.15 10.71
N ALA A 21 -35.93 -0.40 11.42
CA ALA A 21 -34.87 0.58 11.57
C ALA A 21 -34.29 0.84 10.17
N GLU A 22 -34.80 1.93 9.59
CA GLU A 22 -34.28 2.64 8.44
C GLU A 22 -32.75 2.54 8.43
N ALA A 23 -32.22 1.93 7.37
CA ALA A 23 -30.81 1.90 7.10
C ALA A 23 -30.29 3.33 7.17
N ALA A 24 -29.53 3.64 8.23
CA ALA A 24 -28.75 4.86 8.30
C ALA A 24 -27.98 4.95 6.98
N PRO A 25 -28.08 6.07 6.23
CA PRO A 25 -27.28 6.28 5.05
C PRO A 25 -25.82 6.04 5.42
N PRO A 26 -25.04 5.30 4.62
CA PRO A 26 -23.63 5.14 4.88
C PRO A 26 -23.04 6.54 5.02
N GLU A 27 -22.49 6.81 6.19
CA GLU A 27 -21.82 8.04 6.56
C GLU A 27 -20.90 8.42 5.39
N ALA A 28 -21.30 9.44 4.64
CA ALA A 28 -20.56 9.88 3.48
C ALA A 28 -19.18 10.28 3.98
N ALA A 29 -18.17 9.45 3.70
CA ALA A 29 -16.78 9.76 3.97
C ALA A 29 -16.52 11.19 3.49
N PRO A 30 -15.87 12.05 4.31
CA PRO A 30 -15.69 13.45 3.97
C PRO A 30 -15.04 13.52 2.59
N ALA A 31 -15.73 14.15 1.64
CA ALA A 31 -15.19 14.38 0.31
C ALA A 31 -13.91 15.20 0.48
N MET A 32 -12.76 14.61 0.16
CA MET A 32 -11.48 15.33 0.12
C MET A 32 -11.65 16.57 -0.74
N THR A 33 -11.14 17.72 -0.27
CA THR A 33 -11.21 18.94 -1.08
C THR A 33 -10.26 18.83 -2.27
N ASP A 34 -10.48 19.61 -3.33
CA ASP A 34 -9.60 19.61 -4.52
C ASP A 34 -8.12 19.89 -4.15
N LYS A 35 -7.89 20.67 -3.08
CA LYS A 35 -6.55 20.92 -2.54
C LYS A 35 -5.93 19.68 -1.89
N ASP A 36 -6.72 18.91 -1.15
CA ASP A 36 -6.25 17.67 -0.53
C ASP A 36 -5.92 16.62 -1.60
N VAL A 37 -6.72 16.56 -2.67
CA VAL A 37 -6.46 15.68 -3.82
C VAL A 37 -5.16 16.05 -4.53
N GLN A 38 -4.92 17.34 -4.79
CA GLN A 38 -3.66 17.80 -5.38
C GLN A 38 -2.46 17.54 -4.47
N ALA A 39 -2.58 17.82 -3.16
CA ALA A 39 -1.50 17.58 -2.21
C ALA A 39 -1.14 16.08 -2.16
N ARG A 40 -2.15 15.22 -2.15
CA ARG A 40 -1.95 13.75 -2.15
C ARG A 40 -1.35 13.25 -3.46
N ALA A 41 -1.79 13.79 -4.60
CA ALA A 41 -1.20 13.45 -5.90
C ALA A 41 0.29 13.80 -5.94
N LEU A 42 0.67 15.01 -5.48
CA LEU A 42 2.07 15.44 -5.43
C LEU A 42 2.91 14.56 -4.49
N GLU A 43 2.37 14.17 -3.34
CA GLU A 43 3.04 13.27 -2.40
C GLU A 43 3.31 11.90 -3.05
N LEU A 44 2.31 11.32 -3.74
CA LEU A 44 2.45 10.04 -4.42
C LEU A 44 3.41 10.12 -5.62
N THR A 45 3.37 11.20 -6.40
CA THR A 45 4.34 11.43 -7.48
C THR A 45 5.76 11.51 -6.93
N LYS A 46 5.98 12.27 -5.86
CA LYS A 46 7.30 12.34 -5.23
C LYS A 46 7.75 10.98 -4.69
N ALA A 47 6.84 10.21 -4.10
CA ALA A 47 7.16 8.87 -3.63
C ALA A 47 7.58 7.94 -4.78
N VAL A 48 6.93 8.03 -5.94
CA VAL A 48 7.34 7.29 -7.15
C VAL A 48 8.74 7.72 -7.57
N GLU A 49 9.01 9.02 -7.67
CA GLU A 49 10.32 9.56 -8.04
C GLU A 49 11.43 9.09 -7.10
N ASP A 50 11.23 9.23 -5.78
CA ASP A 50 12.21 8.83 -4.76
C ASP A 50 12.51 7.30 -4.84
N LYS A 51 11.49 6.48 -5.14
CA LYS A 51 11.66 5.03 -5.30
C LYS A 51 12.39 4.69 -6.60
N GLN A 52 12.09 5.40 -7.69
CA GLN A 52 12.76 5.21 -8.96
C GLN A 52 14.23 5.63 -8.89
N GLU A 53 14.54 6.76 -8.22
CA GLU A 53 15.92 7.20 -7.99
C GLU A 53 16.72 6.13 -7.22
N ARG A 54 16.09 5.45 -6.25
CA ARG A 54 16.73 4.35 -5.53
C ARG A 54 17.05 3.16 -6.43
N VAL A 55 16.16 2.82 -7.37
CA VAL A 55 16.43 1.79 -8.39
C VAL A 55 17.62 2.19 -9.25
N ASP A 56 17.66 3.44 -9.70
CA ASP A 56 18.73 3.95 -10.56
C ASP A 56 20.09 3.94 -9.84
N LEU A 57 20.13 4.38 -8.58
CA LEU A 57 21.34 4.36 -7.75
C LEU A 57 21.85 2.93 -7.52
N LEU A 58 20.95 1.98 -7.23
CA LEU A 58 21.33 0.57 -7.04
C LEU A 58 21.79 -0.07 -8.34
N THR A 59 21.18 0.29 -9.47
CA THR A 59 21.61 -0.15 -10.80
C THR A 59 23.00 0.37 -11.13
N LEU A 60 23.27 1.66 -10.88
CA LEU A 60 24.59 2.25 -11.06
C LEU A 60 25.63 1.54 -10.19
N LYS A 61 25.31 1.30 -8.91
CA LYS A 61 26.19 0.54 -8.01
C LYS A 61 26.45 -0.87 -8.53
N MET A 62 25.42 -1.56 -9.01
CA MET A 62 25.56 -2.92 -9.56
C MET A 62 26.55 -2.93 -10.74
N ASN A 63 26.42 -1.96 -11.65
CA ASN A 63 27.32 -1.82 -12.79
C ASN A 63 28.77 -1.55 -12.35
N SER A 64 28.98 -0.69 -11.33
CA SER A 64 30.32 -0.45 -10.75
C SER A 64 30.91 -1.74 -10.17
N LEU A 65 30.14 -2.46 -9.36
CA LEU A 65 30.60 -3.70 -8.72
C LEU A 65 30.99 -4.76 -9.76
N TYR A 66 30.24 -4.88 -10.86
CA TYR A 66 30.61 -5.79 -11.95
C TYR A 66 31.91 -5.35 -12.64
N GLN A 67 32.08 -4.06 -12.93
CA GLN A 67 33.33 -3.55 -13.51
C GLN A 67 34.52 -3.82 -12.59
N GLU A 68 34.38 -3.52 -11.30
CA GLU A 68 35.39 -3.80 -10.29
C GLU A 68 35.71 -5.29 -10.22
N PHE A 69 34.71 -6.16 -10.22
CA PHE A 69 34.89 -7.62 -10.13
C PHE A 69 35.76 -8.16 -11.27
N TYR A 70 35.53 -7.69 -12.50
CA TYR A 70 36.32 -8.10 -13.67
C TYR A 70 37.70 -7.42 -13.73
N SER A 71 37.90 -6.31 -13.03
CA SER A 71 39.18 -5.60 -12.98
C SER A 71 40.19 -6.19 -11.98
N LEU A 72 39.74 -6.98 -11.00
CA LEU A 72 40.59 -7.51 -9.94
C LEU A 72 41.18 -8.87 -10.30
N ASP A 73 42.46 -9.10 -9.96
CA ASP A 73 43.13 -10.38 -10.16
C ASP A 73 43.17 -11.26 -8.89
N ASN A 74 42.95 -10.66 -7.71
CA ASN A 74 43.02 -11.37 -6.43
C ASN A 74 41.71 -12.06 -6.06
N LEU A 75 41.79 -13.35 -5.73
CA LEU A 75 40.63 -14.21 -5.43
C LEU A 75 39.83 -13.71 -4.21
N LYS A 76 40.50 -13.35 -3.12
CA LYS A 76 39.85 -12.90 -1.87
C LYS A 76 39.04 -11.62 -2.07
N SER A 77 39.53 -10.70 -2.90
CA SER A 77 38.81 -9.47 -3.22
C SER A 77 37.61 -9.71 -4.13
N ARG A 78 37.70 -10.69 -5.04
CA ARG A 78 36.56 -11.14 -5.87
C ARG A 78 35.45 -11.76 -5.04
N GLU A 79 35.78 -12.58 -4.03
CA GLU A 79 34.78 -13.16 -3.12
C GLU A 79 34.00 -12.08 -2.35
N MET A 80 34.71 -11.04 -1.89
CA MET A 80 34.07 -9.91 -1.21
C MET A 80 33.14 -9.13 -2.16
N LEU A 81 33.59 -8.85 -3.39
CA LEU A 81 32.75 -8.20 -4.41
C LEU A 81 31.55 -9.06 -4.78
N GLN A 82 31.72 -10.39 -4.88
CA GLN A 82 30.61 -11.30 -5.17
C GLN A 82 29.53 -11.23 -4.08
N ALA A 83 29.91 -11.17 -2.81
CA ALA A 83 28.96 -10.96 -1.72
C ALA A 83 28.24 -9.60 -1.81
N GLN A 84 28.96 -8.54 -2.19
CA GLN A 84 28.37 -7.21 -2.38
C GLN A 84 27.44 -7.15 -3.60
N ILE A 85 27.75 -7.88 -4.68
CA ILE A 85 26.91 -8.03 -5.86
C ILE A 85 25.60 -8.72 -5.45
N SER A 86 25.66 -9.82 -4.71
CA SER A 86 24.47 -10.51 -4.21
C SER A 86 23.59 -9.60 -3.33
N ASP A 87 24.16 -8.93 -2.34
CA ASP A 87 23.43 -8.01 -1.47
C ASP A 87 22.82 -6.82 -2.24
N THR A 88 23.55 -6.28 -3.22
CA THR A 88 23.03 -5.18 -4.05
C THR A 88 21.91 -5.66 -4.97
N TYR A 89 21.96 -6.91 -5.44
CA TYR A 89 20.93 -7.49 -6.29
C TYR A 89 19.62 -7.68 -5.53
N ASP A 90 19.68 -8.20 -4.31
CA ASP A 90 18.50 -8.35 -3.45
C ASP A 90 17.86 -6.99 -3.14
N LYS A 91 18.68 -5.97 -2.88
CA LYS A 91 18.22 -4.59 -2.66
C LYS A 91 17.59 -4.00 -3.91
N LEU A 92 18.17 -4.26 -5.09
CA LEU A 92 17.64 -3.79 -6.36
C LEU A 92 16.26 -4.40 -6.64
N LEU A 93 16.14 -5.73 -6.47
CA LEU A 93 14.86 -6.43 -6.65
C LEU A 93 13.76 -5.87 -5.70
N GLN A 94 14.12 -5.60 -4.45
CA GLN A 94 13.20 -4.98 -3.50
C GLN A 94 12.83 -3.55 -3.93
N ALA A 95 13.81 -2.74 -4.37
CA ALA A 95 13.57 -1.37 -4.81
C ALA A 95 12.66 -1.32 -6.05
N GLU A 96 12.86 -2.22 -7.03
CA GLU A 96 11.99 -2.33 -8.20
C GLU A 96 10.56 -2.72 -7.83
N SER A 97 10.40 -3.64 -6.88
CA SER A 97 9.09 -4.02 -6.35
C SER A 97 8.40 -2.85 -5.67
N ASP A 98 9.12 -2.09 -4.86
CA ASP A 98 8.60 -0.91 -4.17
C ASP A 98 8.24 0.22 -5.14
N ALA A 99 9.06 0.44 -6.17
CA ALA A 99 8.77 1.43 -7.23
C ALA A 99 7.49 1.08 -7.98
N ARG A 100 7.33 -0.17 -8.42
CA ARG A 100 6.09 -0.63 -9.07
C ARG A 100 4.86 -0.49 -8.18
N LYS A 101 5.00 -0.72 -6.87
CA LYS A 101 3.89 -0.51 -5.93
C LYS A 101 3.51 0.95 -5.82
N ALA A 102 4.49 1.86 -5.71
CA ALA A 102 4.23 3.29 -5.66
C ALA A 102 3.58 3.80 -6.95
N GLU A 103 4.04 3.32 -8.12
CA GLU A 103 3.42 3.65 -9.41
C GLU A 103 1.96 3.22 -9.46
N LYS A 104 1.69 1.99 -9.02
CA LYS A 104 0.32 1.47 -8.95
C LYS A 104 -0.55 2.26 -7.98
N GLU A 105 -0.04 2.64 -6.81
CA GLU A 105 -0.77 3.46 -5.85
C GLU A 105 -1.13 4.84 -6.42
N LEU A 106 -0.21 5.46 -7.17
CA LEU A 106 -0.48 6.70 -7.89
C LEU A 106 -1.55 6.50 -8.99
N GLU A 107 -1.44 5.44 -9.79
CA GLU A 107 -2.42 5.12 -10.83
C GLU A 107 -3.83 4.88 -10.24
N ASP A 108 -3.91 4.05 -9.20
CA ASP A 108 -5.15 3.72 -8.50
C ASP A 108 -5.79 4.99 -7.90
N PHE A 109 -4.97 5.88 -7.31
CA PHE A 109 -5.44 7.16 -6.78
C PHE A 109 -6.01 8.06 -7.89
N LEU A 110 -5.29 8.22 -9.00
CA LEU A 110 -5.75 9.04 -10.13
C LEU A 110 -7.01 8.46 -10.77
N ALA A 111 -7.13 7.13 -10.87
CA ALA A 111 -8.32 6.45 -11.35
C ALA A 111 -9.53 6.70 -10.43
N GLN A 112 -9.32 6.66 -9.11
CA GLN A 112 -10.36 6.95 -8.12
C GLN A 112 -10.83 8.41 -8.21
N VAL A 113 -9.90 9.36 -8.32
CA VAL A 113 -10.23 10.78 -8.50
C VAL A 113 -11.06 10.99 -9.77
N LYS A 114 -10.65 10.40 -10.89
CA LYS A 114 -11.39 10.49 -12.16
C LYS A 114 -12.80 9.88 -12.07
N LYS A 115 -12.96 8.78 -11.34
CA LYS A 115 -14.26 8.14 -11.11
C LYS A 115 -15.17 8.97 -10.21
N GLY A 116 -14.62 9.65 -9.20
CA GLY A 116 -15.35 10.56 -8.33
C GLY A 116 -15.74 11.89 -8.99
N GLN A 117 -15.01 12.32 -10.02
CA GLN A 117 -15.24 13.55 -10.77
C GLN A 117 -16.21 13.37 -11.96
N ALA A 118 -16.61 12.15 -12.30
CA ALA A 118 -17.56 11.90 -13.38
C ALA A 118 -18.94 12.51 -13.03
N PRO A 119 -19.51 13.38 -13.89
CA PRO A 119 -20.76 14.05 -13.59
C PRO A 119 -21.90 13.02 -13.48
N ALA A 120 -22.61 13.02 -12.35
CA ALA A 120 -23.76 12.16 -12.05
C ALA A 120 -25.04 12.54 -12.84
N ILE A 121 -24.89 13.06 -14.06
CA ILE A 121 -26.00 13.59 -14.87
C ILE A 121 -26.26 12.63 -16.04
N TRP A 122 -26.63 11.39 -15.74
CA TRP A 122 -27.30 10.48 -16.68
C TRP A 122 -28.70 10.14 -16.15
N ILE A 123 -29.50 11.16 -15.83
CA ILE A 123 -30.93 10.99 -15.52
C ILE A 123 -31.70 12.16 -16.16
N LYS A 124 -32.15 12.00 -17.41
CA LYS A 124 -33.55 11.73 -17.77
C LYS A 124 -33.74 11.82 -19.28
#